data_AF-R6FER5-F1
#
_entry.id   AF-R6FER5-F1
#
_cell.length_a   1.000
_cell.length_b   1.000
_cell.length_c   1.000
_cell.angle_alpha   90.00
_cell.angle_beta   90.00
_cell.angle_gamma   90.00
#
_symmetry.space_group_name_H-M   'P 1'
#
loop_
_entity.id
_entity.type
_entity.pdbx_description
1 polymer ?
#
loop_
_entity_poly.entity_id
_entity_poly.type
_entity_poly.pdbx_seq_one_letter_code
_entity_poly.pdbx_strand_id
1 'polypeptide(L)' 'MLPLIEAYPPPSTKGKYIKIKYITQLPNTKVPSFVYFANLPQYVKEPYRRFLENKMREKWNLTGTPINIYIRQK' A
#
# COMPACT_ATOMS: atom_id res chain seq x y z
N MET A 1 0.14 5.97 -8.50
CA MET A 1 -0.12 5.45 -7.15
C MET A 1 0.60 6.29 -6.11
N LEU A 2 1.89 6.58 -6.26
CA LEU A 2 2.60 7.49 -5.35
C LEU A 2 1.94 8.87 -5.19
N PRO A 3 1.48 9.57 -6.25
CA PRO A 3 0.81 10.88 -6.09
C PRO A 3 -0.49 10.81 -5.27
N LEU A 4 -1.23 9.70 -5.38
CA LEU A 4 -2.46 9.49 -4.62
C LEU A 4 -2.18 9.28 -3.13
N ILE A 5 -1.11 8.56 -2.82
CA ILE A 5 -0.65 8.30 -1.45
C ILE A 5 -0.09 9.58 -0.82
N GLU A 6 0.55 10.45 -1.62
CA GLU A 6 1.00 11.76 -1.13
C GLU A 6 -0.17 12.71 -0.85
N ALA A 7 -1.23 12.66 -1.65
CA ALA A 7 -2.46 13.41 -1.40
C ALA A 7 -3.25 12.88 -0.18
N TYR A 8 -3.22 11.57 0.05
CA TYR A 8 -3.90 10.91 1.15
C TYR A 8 -2.92 10.07 1.98
N PRO A 9 -2.04 10.71 2.77
CA PRO A 9 -1.01 9.98 3.52
C PRO A 9 -1.64 9.15 4.65
N PRO A 10 -0.93 8.09 5.11
CA PRO A 10 -1.35 7.37 6.29
C PRO A 10 -1.36 8.30 7.51
N PRO A 11 -2.30 8.11 8.45
CA PRO A 11 -2.40 8.97 9.63
C PRO A 11 -1.10 8.91 10.44
N SER A 12 -0.61 10.09 10.83
CA SER A 12 0.57 10.19 11.69
C SER A 12 0.29 9.51 13.03
N THR A 13 1.13 8.55 13.41
CA THR A 13 1.00 7.84 14.68
C THR A 13 2.13 8.28 15.60
N LYS A 14 1.80 8.74 16.81
CA LYS A 14 2.78 9.21 17.81
C LYS A 14 3.72 10.31 17.28
N GLY A 15 3.18 11.27 16.52
CA GLY A 15 3.95 12.37 15.92
C GLY A 15 4.90 11.96 14.79
N LYS A 16 4.92 10.67 14.40
CA LYS A 16 5.75 10.18 13.29
C LYS A 16 4.94 10.17 11.99
N TYR A 17 5.47 10.83 10.97
CA TYR A 17 4.92 10.82 9.63
C TYR A 17 5.36 9.57 8.87
N ILE A 18 4.39 8.87 8.28
CA ILE A 18 4.64 7.66 7.50
C ILE A 18 4.71 8.06 6.04
N LYS A 19 5.86 7.83 5.41
CA LYS A 19 6.07 8.10 3.98
C LYS A 19 6.33 6.79 3.24
N ILE A 20 5.48 6.50 2.26
CA ILE A 20 5.69 5.43 1.29
C ILE A 20 6.61 5.98 0.21
N LYS A 21 7.75 5.32 -0.01
CA LYS A 21 8.80 5.79 -0.91
C LYS A 21 8.60 5.25 -2.32
N TYR A 22 8.31 3.95 -2.43
CA TYR A 22 8.07 3.29 -3.71
C TYR A 22 7.25 2.02 -3.51
N ILE A 23 6.75 1.49 -4.61
CA ILE A 23 5.86 0.32 -4.65
C ILE A 23 6.42 -0.61 -5.71
N THR A 24 6.49 -1.91 -5.41
CA THR A 24 6.87 -2.94 -6.37
C THR A 24 5.81 -4.03 -6.44
N GLN A 25 5.66 -4.64 -7.61
CA GLN A 25 4.88 -5.85 -7.77
C GLN A 25 5.81 -7.05 -7.64
N LEU A 26 5.39 -8.08 -6.90
CA LEU A 26 6.16 -9.33 -6.83
C LEU A 26 6.00 -10.11 -8.14
N PRO A 27 7.12 -10.45 -8.83
CA PRO A 27 7.06 -11.28 -10.03
C PRO A 27 6.57 -12.70 -9.70
N ASN A 28 6.03 -13.39 -10.69
CA ASN A 28 5.64 -14.82 -10.61
C ASN A 28 4.68 -15.17 -9.46
N THR A 29 3.67 -14.34 -9.22
CA THR A 29 2.62 -14.61 -8.23
C THR A 29 1.28 -14.93 -8.91
N LYS A 30 0.63 -16.04 -8.49
CA LYS A 30 -0.73 -16.41 -8.93
C LYS A 30 -1.79 -15.38 -8.50
N VAL A 31 -1.53 -14.68 -7.40
CA VAL A 31 -2.37 -13.61 -6.85
C VAL A 31 -1.60 -12.30 -6.96
N PRO A 32 -2.17 -11.23 -7.55
CA PRO A 32 -1.52 -9.93 -7.64
C PRO A 32 -1.03 -9.47 -6.27
N SER A 33 0.29 -9.40 -6.11
CA SER A 33 0.94 -9.11 -4.83
C SER A 33 1.80 -7.87 -4.94
N PHE A 34 1.53 -6.87 -4.09
CA PHE A 34 2.19 -5.58 -4.11
C PHE A 34 2.91 -5.32 -2.79
N VAL A 35 4.15 -4.85 -2.89
CA VAL A 35 4.99 -4.48 -1.74
C VAL A 35 5.17 -2.97 -1.74
N TYR A 36 4.73 -2.33 -0.67
CA TYR A 36 4.91 -0.92 -0.41
C TYR A 36 6.08 -0.73 0.54
N PHE A 37 7.07 0.06 0.14
CA PHE A 37 8.22 0.35 0.97
C PHE A 37 8.02 1.68 1.69
N ALA A 38 7.91 1.63 3.02
CA ALA A 38 7.68 2.78 3.88
C ALA A 38 8.84 2.99 4.85
N ASN A 39 8.98 4.21 5.38
CA ASN A 39 9.92 4.49 6.47
C ASN A 39 9.53 3.77 7.78
N LEU A 40 8.23 3.69 8.06
CA LEU A 40 7.68 3.15 9.31
C LEU A 40 6.47 2.24 9.03
N PRO A 41 6.69 1.05 8.45
CA PRO A 41 5.61 0.12 8.09
C PRO A 41 4.77 -0.33 9.30
N GLN A 42 5.37 -0.41 10.49
CA GLN A 42 4.73 -0.85 11.72
C GLN A 42 3.58 0.06 12.18
N TYR A 43 3.57 1.33 11.74
CA TYR A 43 2.50 2.26 12.06
C TYR A 43 1.41 2.33 10.99
N VAL A 44 1.54 1.58 9.90
CA VAL A 44 0.47 1.48 8.90
C VAL A 44 -0.58 0.48 9.37
N LYS A 45 -1.69 1.04 9.87
CA LYS A 45 -2.85 0.29 10.34
C LYS A 45 -3.67 -0.30 9.18
N GLU A 46 -4.45 -1.31 9.53
CA GLU A 46 -5.32 -2.05 8.60
C GLU A 46 -6.27 -1.18 7.75
N PRO A 47 -6.91 -0.13 8.28
CA PRO A 47 -7.80 0.71 7.46
C PRO A 47 -7.09 1.36 6.27
N TYR A 48 -5.83 1.77 6.46
CA TYR A 48 -5.04 2.35 5.38
C TYR A 48 -4.62 1.29 4.36
N ARG A 49 -4.38 0.05 4.78
CA ARG A 49 -4.10 -1.07 3.87
C ARG A 49 -5.30 -1.35 2.96
N ARG A 50 -6.51 -1.37 3.52
CA ARG A 50 -7.76 -1.51 2.75
C ARG A 50 -7.98 -0.36 1.78
N PHE A 51 -7.66 0.88 2.20
CA PHE A 51 -7.68 2.03 1.29
C PHE A 51 -6.74 1.81 0.09
N LEU A 52 -5.50 1.39 0.33
CA LEU A 52 -4.55 1.08 -0.75
C LEU A 52 -5.09 -0.04 -1.65
N GLU A 53 -5.68 -1.09 -1.09
CA GLU A 53 -6.29 -2.18 -1.87
C GLU A 53 -7.41 -1.69 -2.78
N ASN A 54 -8.36 -0.93 -2.23
CA ASN A 54 -9.48 -0.41 -3.00
C ASN A 54 -8.99 0.49 -4.14
N LYS A 55 -7.97 1.33 -3.89
CA LYS A 55 -7.38 2.16 -4.94
C LYS A 55 -6.60 1.37 -5.99
N MET A 56 -5.96 0.25 -5.62
CA MET A 56 -5.41 -0.68 -6.61
C MET A 56 -6.52 -1.33 -7.45
N ARG A 57 -7.62 -1.76 -6.84
CA ARG A 57 -8.76 -2.36 -7.54
C ARG A 57 -9.39 -1.40 -8.54
N GLU A 58 -9.66 -0.17 -8.12
CA GLU A 58 -10.22 0.90 -8.97
C GLU A 58 -9.31 1.20 -10.17
N LYS A 59 -7.99 1.28 -9.94
CA LYS A 59 -7.07 1.72 -10.99
C LYS A 59 -6.82 0.65 -12.07
N TRP A 60 -6.80 -0.62 -11.68
CA TRP A 60 -6.47 -1.73 -12.58
C TRP A 60 -7.65 -2.67 -12.88
N ASN A 61 -8.88 -2.30 -12.50
CA ASN A 61 -10.09 -3.11 -12.68
C ASN A 61 -9.92 -4.56 -12.21
N LEU A 62 -9.27 -4.74 -11.05
CA LEU A 62 -9.01 -6.07 -10.49
C LEU A 62 -10.25 -6.60 -9.76
N THR A 63 -11.08 -7.35 -10.49
CA THR A 63 -12.32 -7.98 -9.98
C THR A 63 -12.19 -9.50 -9.95
N GLY A 64 -12.74 -10.14 -8.92
CA GLY A 64 -12.79 -11.61 -8.82
C GLY A 64 -11.53 -12.30 -8.30
N THR A 65 -10.43 -11.56 -8.08
CA THR A 65 -9.22 -12.09 -7.43
C THR A 65 -8.89 -11.33 -6.14
N PRO A 66 -8.37 -12.02 -5.12
CA PRO A 66 -7.77 -11.34 -3.97
C PRO A 66 -6.55 -10.53 -4.42
N ILE A 67 -6.15 -9.55 -3.62
CA ILE A 67 -4.91 -8.78 -3.81
C ILE A 67 -4.13 -8.86 -2.52
N ASN A 68 -2.85 -9.24 -2.60
CA ASN A 68 -1.98 -9.22 -1.44
C ASN A 68 -1.27 -7.88 -1.35
N ILE A 69 -1.35 -7.25 -0.18
CA ILE A 69 -0.62 -6.02 0.13
C ILE A 69 0.35 -6.30 1.27
N TYR A 70 1.62 -6.08 0.98
CA TYR A 70 2.69 -6.11 1.96
C TYR A 70 3.25 -4.71 2.15
N ILE A 71 3.52 -4.33 3.39
CA ILE A 71 4.19 -3.07 3.69
C ILE A 71 5.48 -3.43 4.42
N ARG A 72 6.61 -3.09 3.80
CA ARG A 72 7.94 -3.39 4.32
C ARG A 72 8.69 -2.10 4.64
N GLN A 73 9.66 -2.23 5.53
CA GLN A 73 10.57 -1.13 5.81
C GLN A 73 11.52 -0.98 4.63
N LYS A 74 11.75 0.26 4.19
CA LYS A 74 12.89 0.57 3.33
C LYS A 74 14.14 0.72 4.17
#